data_AF-A0A221KCP4-F1
#
_entry.id   AF-A0A221KCP4-F1
#
_cell.length_a   1.000
_cell.length_b   1.000
_cell.length_c   1.000
_cell.angle_alpha   90.00
_cell.angle_beta   90.00
_cell.angle_gamma   90.00
#
_symmetry.space_group_name_H-M   'P 1'
#
loop_
_entity.id
_entity.type
_entity.pdbx_description
1 polymer ?
#
loop_
_entity_poly.entity_id
_entity_poly.type
_entity_poly.pdbx_seq_one_letter_code
_entity_poly.pdbx_strand_id
1 'polypeptide(L)'
;MVGCGGGTDESASAAEATAATAARAVAVQEASLGQPANTTGRLLASNCFQCHGTGGMGGLEKIRGGEVSEVREYRDLLRQPANQDIMAAHAQGYTDAQIAAIIQYLQQ
;
A
#
# COMPACT_ATOMS: atom_id res chain seq x y z
N MET A 1 -10.81 -21.64 -8.00
CA MET A 1 -11.68 -21.21 -6.88
C MET A 1 -11.74 -22.40 -5.94
N VAL A 2 -10.81 -22.45 -4.99
CA VAL A 2 -10.70 -23.51 -3.98
C VAL A 2 -11.88 -23.36 -3.01
N GLY A 3 -12.66 -24.42 -2.83
CA GLY A 3 -13.80 -24.47 -1.93
C GLY A 3 -13.35 -24.48 -0.47
N CYS A 4 -13.99 -23.65 0.35
CA CYS A 4 -13.81 -23.62 1.79
C CYS A 4 -14.66 -24.73 2.41
N GLY A 5 -14.01 -25.80 2.89
CA GLY A 5 -14.66 -26.90 3.60
C GLY A 5 -15.04 -26.48 5.01
N GLY A 6 -16.34 -26.55 5.32
CA GLY A 6 -16.86 -26.43 6.67
C GLY A 6 -16.64 -27.72 7.45
N GLY A 7 -15.97 -27.62 8.60
CA GLY A 7 -15.92 -28.67 9.61
C GLY A 7 -16.80 -28.24 10.79
N THR A 8 -17.92 -28.95 10.98
CA THR A 8 -18.81 -28.84 12.12
C THR A 8 -18.27 -29.64 13.30
N ASP A 9 -18.11 -28.94 14.42
CA ASP A 9 -18.40 -29.32 15.81
C ASP A 9 -18.21 -30.80 16.22
N GLU A 10 -17.09 -31.07 16.89
CA GLU A 10 -16.99 -32.19 17.84
C GLU A 10 -17.52 -31.76 19.22
N SER A 11 -18.58 -32.43 19.68
CA SER A 11 -19.07 -32.33 21.05
C SER A 11 -18.66 -33.54 21.90
N ALA A 12 -17.90 -33.22 22.94
CA ALA A 12 -17.94 -33.75 24.32
C ALA A 12 -17.52 -35.19 24.64
N SER A 13 -16.60 -35.32 25.62
CA SER A 13 -16.94 -35.93 26.92
C SER A 13 -15.82 -35.75 27.97
N ALA A 14 -16.23 -35.15 29.09
CA ALA A 14 -15.82 -35.35 30.49
C ALA A 14 -14.32 -35.48 30.87
N ALA A 15 -13.83 -34.53 31.68
CA ALA A 15 -13.59 -34.76 33.11
C ALA A 15 -12.96 -33.51 33.75
N GLU A 16 -13.55 -33.09 34.88
CA GLU A 16 -13.03 -32.04 35.76
C GLU A 16 -11.60 -32.32 36.24
N ALA A 17 -10.73 -31.32 36.08
CA ALA A 17 -9.52 -31.17 36.88
C ALA A 17 -9.37 -29.69 37.23
N THR A 18 -9.84 -29.32 38.41
CA THR A 18 -9.59 -28.03 39.06
C THR A 18 -8.11 -27.95 39.44
N ALA A 19 -7.26 -27.62 38.47
CA ALA A 19 -5.91 -27.16 38.72
C ALA A 19 -5.92 -25.62 38.63
N ALA A 20 -5.91 -24.97 39.78
CA ALA A 20 -5.72 -23.53 39.91
C ALA A 20 -4.37 -23.15 39.28
N THR A 21 -4.39 -22.89 37.98
CA THR A 21 -3.24 -22.37 37.25
C THR A 21 -3.32 -20.87 37.40
N ALA A 22 -2.47 -20.31 38.27
CA ALA A 22 -2.27 -18.88 38.33
C ALA A 22 -1.79 -18.41 36.95
N ALA A 23 -2.71 -17.83 36.17
CA ALA A 23 -2.39 -17.22 34.90
C ALA A 23 -1.47 -16.04 35.16
N ARG A 24 -0.16 -16.23 34.99
CA ARG A 24 0.76 -15.10 34.85
C ARG A 24 0.36 -14.40 33.56
N ALA A 25 -0.21 -13.20 33.69
CA ALA A 25 -0.38 -12.29 32.59
C ALA A 25 1.02 -11.94 32.05
N VAL A 26 1.39 -12.55 30.93
CA VAL A 26 2.55 -12.12 30.16
C VAL A 26 2.11 -10.84 29.46
N ALA A 27 2.66 -9.70 29.90
CA ALA A 27 2.47 -8.45 29.21
C ALA A 27 3.12 -8.54 27.83
N VAL A 28 2.29 -8.68 26.80
CA VAL A 28 2.73 -8.52 25.42
C VAL A 28 2.94 -7.03 25.21
N GLN A 29 4.21 -6.62 25.19
CA GLN A 29 4.56 -5.29 24.73
C GLN A 29 4.43 -5.28 23.22
N GLU A 30 3.38 -4.63 22.70
CA GLU A 30 3.30 -4.29 21.29
C GLU A 30 4.40 -3.27 20.98
N ALA A 31 5.53 -3.77 20.47
CA ALA A 31 6.52 -2.91 19.87
C ALA A 31 5.94 -2.36 18.57
N SER A 32 5.63 -1.05 18.54
CA SER A 32 5.27 -0.40 17.29
C SER A 32 6.51 -0.36 16.39
N LEU A 33 6.49 -1.12 15.30
CA LEU A 33 7.52 -1.00 14.28
C LEU A 33 7.35 0.36 13.61
N GLY A 34 8.33 1.24 13.81
CA GLY A 34 8.38 2.53 13.15
C GLY A 34 8.41 2.35 11.63
N GLN A 35 7.45 2.94 10.95
CA GLN A 35 7.41 2.96 9.50
C GLN A 35 8.43 3.99 8.97
N PRO A 36 9.24 3.65 7.94
CA PRO A 36 10.19 4.59 7.36
C PRO A 36 9.46 5.81 6.80
N ALA A 37 10.14 6.97 6.74
CA ALA A 37 9.53 8.19 6.20
C ALA A 37 8.93 7.95 4.80
N ASN A 38 7.84 8.67 4.49
CA ASN A 38 7.17 8.63 3.19
C ASN A 38 6.55 7.26 2.82
N THR A 39 6.02 6.53 3.81
CA THR A 39 5.22 5.33 3.53
C THR A 39 4.00 5.61 2.67
N THR A 40 3.33 6.74 2.89
CA THR A 40 2.16 7.14 2.09
C THR A 40 2.53 7.32 0.62
N GLY A 41 3.59 8.07 0.28
CA GLY A 41 4.01 8.23 -1.12
C GLY A 41 4.45 6.92 -1.73
N ARG A 42 5.15 6.05 -0.98
CA ARG A 42 5.52 4.70 -1.45
C ARG A 42 4.30 3.83 -1.77
N LEU A 43 3.28 3.85 -0.90
CA LEU A 43 2.04 3.07 -1.07
C LEU A 43 1.21 3.59 -2.24
N LEU A 44 1.17 4.90 -2.47
CA LEU A 44 0.50 5.47 -3.62
C LEU A 44 1.26 5.16 -4.92
N ALA A 45 2.59 5.33 -4.90
CA ALA A 45 3.47 5.10 -6.04
C ALA A 45 3.56 3.62 -6.45
N SER A 46 3.23 2.66 -5.58
CA SER A 46 3.28 1.23 -5.94
C SER A 46 2.34 0.87 -7.10
N ASN A 47 1.24 1.60 -7.26
CA ASN A 47 0.32 1.42 -8.38
C ASN A 47 0.96 1.82 -9.72
N CYS A 48 1.92 2.75 -9.71
CA CYS A 48 2.60 3.25 -10.91
C CYS A 48 3.57 2.21 -11.49
N PHE A 49 4.15 1.37 -10.63
CA PHE A 49 5.18 0.39 -11.04
C PHE A 49 4.63 -0.76 -11.88
N GLN A 50 3.31 -0.90 -11.94
CA GLN A 50 2.66 -1.82 -12.85
C GLN A 50 2.97 -1.47 -14.33
N CYS A 51 3.20 -0.18 -14.61
CA CYS A 51 3.53 0.31 -15.95
C CYS A 51 4.96 0.87 -16.05
N HIS A 52 5.49 1.48 -14.98
CA HIS A 52 6.81 2.15 -14.97
C HIS A 52 7.93 1.31 -14.34
N GLY A 53 7.70 0.01 -14.19
CA GLY A 53 8.66 -0.93 -13.61
C GLY A 53 8.94 -0.67 -12.13
N THR A 54 9.61 -1.64 -11.50
CA THR A 54 9.91 -1.59 -10.06
C THR A 54 10.63 -0.31 -9.69
N GLY A 55 10.07 0.44 -8.74
CA GLY A 55 10.65 1.68 -8.26
C GLY A 55 10.61 2.86 -9.26
N GLY A 56 9.93 2.71 -10.40
CA GLY A 56 9.81 3.77 -11.42
C GLY A 56 11.03 3.88 -12.32
N MET A 57 11.82 2.81 -12.44
CA MET A 57 13.10 2.81 -13.16
C MET A 57 13.00 2.35 -14.63
N GLY A 58 11.82 2.05 -15.17
CA GLY A 58 11.68 1.55 -16.55
C GLY A 58 10.24 1.36 -17.02
N GLY A 59 9.95 0.27 -17.74
CA GLY A 59 8.60 0.00 -18.26
C GLY A 59 8.29 0.85 -19.50
N LEU A 60 7.18 1.59 -19.48
CA LEU A 60 6.85 2.56 -20.54
C LEU A 60 7.90 3.67 -20.62
N GLU A 61 8.25 4.24 -19.47
CA GLU A 61 9.26 5.27 -19.30
C GLU A 61 9.70 5.36 -17.83
N LYS A 62 10.92 5.85 -17.61
CA LYS A 62 11.44 6.07 -16.27
C LYS A 62 10.78 7.30 -15.63
N ILE A 63 10.26 7.13 -14.41
CA ILE A 63 9.58 8.19 -13.63
C ILE A 63 10.33 8.57 -12.34
N ARG A 64 11.36 7.81 -11.96
CA ARG A 64 12.15 8.05 -10.76
C ARG A 64 13.23 9.10 -10.99
N GLY A 65 13.41 10.01 -10.05
CA GLY A 65 14.49 11.01 -10.08
C GLY A 65 14.34 12.02 -11.22
N GLY A 66 13.11 12.26 -11.67
CA GLY A 66 12.80 13.29 -12.65
C GLY A 66 12.99 14.71 -12.09
N GLU A 67 13.21 15.66 -12.99
CA GLU A 67 13.43 17.06 -12.67
C GLU A 67 12.16 17.73 -12.11
N VAL A 68 12.32 18.84 -11.38
CA VAL A 68 11.19 19.61 -10.79
C VAL A 68 10.22 20.14 -11.87
N SER A 69 10.64 20.18 -13.14
CA SER A 69 9.76 20.44 -14.28
C SER A 69 8.82 19.28 -14.59
N GLU A 70 9.27 18.03 -14.49
CA GLU A 70 8.45 16.83 -14.74
C GLU A 70 7.36 16.66 -13.66
N VAL A 71 7.60 17.16 -12.45
CA VAL A 71 6.57 17.31 -11.38
C VAL A 71 5.38 18.14 -11.85
N ARG A 72 5.63 19.20 -12.65
CA ARG A 72 4.53 20.03 -13.17
C ARG A 72 3.74 19.26 -14.22
N GLU A 73 4.41 18.50 -15.09
CA GLU A 73 3.75 17.60 -16.04
C GLU A 73 2.80 16.62 -15.34
N TYR A 74 3.20 16.01 -14.21
CA TYR A 74 2.29 15.16 -13.43
C TYR A 74 1.02 15.88 -12.95
N ARG A 75 1.11 17.17 -12.62
CA ARG A 75 -0.05 17.97 -12.24
C ARG A 75 -0.84 18.45 -13.44
N ASP A 76 -0.20 18.63 -14.58
CA ASP A 76 -0.86 18.99 -15.83
C ASP A 76 -1.70 17.83 -16.36
N LEU A 77 -1.28 16.58 -16.13
CA LEU A 77 -2.08 15.39 -16.42
C LEU A 77 -3.44 15.37 -15.68
N LEU A 78 -3.54 15.98 -14.49
CA LEU A 78 -4.82 16.13 -13.78
C LEU A 78 -5.82 17.02 -14.54
N ARG A 79 -5.31 17.91 -15.39
CA ARG A 79 -6.11 18.91 -16.14
C ARG A 79 -6.44 18.41 -17.54
N GLN A 80 -5.79 17.35 -18.01
CA GLN A 80 -6.08 16.75 -19.30
C GLN A 80 -7.36 15.91 -19.26
N PRO A 81 -8.14 15.88 -20.35
CA PRO A 81 -9.26 14.95 -20.49
C PRO A 81 -8.76 13.50 -20.43
N ALA A 82 -9.49 12.63 -19.72
CA ALA A 82 -9.10 11.24 -19.49
C ALA A 82 -8.94 10.39 -20.77
N ASN A 83 -9.55 10.81 -21.88
CA ASN A 83 -9.46 10.09 -23.15
C ASN A 83 -8.28 10.52 -24.03
N GLN A 84 -7.52 11.55 -23.62
CA GLN A 84 -6.38 12.05 -24.40
C GLN A 84 -5.10 11.28 -24.10
N ASP A 85 -4.95 10.80 -22.88
CA ASP A 85 -3.76 10.11 -22.42
C ASP A 85 -4.10 9.12 -21.30
N ILE A 86 -3.43 7.96 -21.28
CA ILE A 86 -3.68 6.91 -20.27
C ILE A 86 -3.33 7.40 -18.86
N MET A 87 -2.27 8.19 -18.72
CA MET A 87 -1.87 8.77 -17.44
C MET A 87 -2.77 9.93 -17.03
N ALA A 88 -3.44 10.63 -17.95
CA ALA A 88 -4.49 11.59 -17.57
C ALA A 88 -5.66 10.88 -16.85
N ALA A 89 -6.09 9.72 -17.34
CA ALA A 89 -7.10 8.91 -16.65
C ALA A 89 -6.63 8.43 -15.27
N HIS A 90 -5.37 7.99 -15.15
CA HIS A 90 -4.81 7.57 -13.87
C HIS A 90 -4.60 8.72 -12.88
N ALA A 91 -4.18 9.89 -13.36
CA ALA A 91 -3.94 11.08 -12.54
C ALA A 91 -5.23 11.54 -11.86
N GLN A 92 -6.38 11.50 -12.55
CA GLN A 92 -7.69 11.88 -12.01
C GLN A 92 -8.14 11.02 -10.82
N GLY A 93 -7.51 9.87 -10.58
CA GLY A 93 -7.74 9.04 -9.40
C GLY A 93 -7.10 9.58 -8.11
N TYR A 94 -6.30 10.65 -8.20
CA TYR A 94 -5.56 11.21 -7.06
C TYR A 94 -5.90 12.68 -6.83
N THR A 95 -5.86 13.09 -5.57
CA THR A 95 -5.89 14.50 -5.17
C THR A 95 -4.52 15.15 -5.36
N ASP A 96 -4.49 16.48 -5.43
CA ASP A 96 -3.23 17.25 -5.48
C ASP A 96 -2.25 16.87 -4.36
N ALA A 97 -2.75 16.65 -3.14
CA ALA A 97 -1.93 16.27 -1.99
C ALA A 97 -1.33 14.85 -2.14
N GLN A 98 -2.10 13.92 -2.72
CA GLN A 98 -1.63 12.56 -3.00
C GLN A 98 -0.58 12.56 -4.12
N ILE A 99 -0.79 13.35 -5.18
CA ILE A 99 0.21 13.53 -6.24
C ILE A 99 1.51 14.11 -5.67
N ALA A 100 1.43 15.11 -4.80
CA ALA A 100 2.62 15.66 -4.14
C ALA A 100 3.38 14.60 -3.30
N ALA A 101 2.65 13.72 -2.59
CA ALA A 101 3.26 12.64 -1.83
C ALA A 101 3.95 11.59 -2.74
N ILE A 102 3.32 11.21 -3.86
CA ILE A 102 3.90 10.31 -4.87
C ILE A 102 5.20 10.92 -5.41
N ILE A 103 5.16 12.20 -5.82
CA ILE A 103 6.31 12.89 -6.37
C ILE A 103 7.46 12.93 -5.36
N GLN A 104 7.18 13.31 -4.11
CA GLN A 104 8.20 13.36 -3.06
C GLN A 104 8.85 11.98 -2.83
N TYR A 105 8.11 10.89 -3.04
CA TYR A 105 8.67 9.55 -2.99
C TYR A 105 9.57 9.22 -4.21
N LEU A 106 9.14 9.60 -5.41
CA LEU A 106 9.87 9.32 -6.65
C LEU A 106 11.17 10.12 -6.80
N GLN A 107 11.30 11.23 -6.07
CA GLN A 107 12.50 12.07 -6.04
C GLN A 107 13.59 11.61 -5.05
N GLN A 108 13.34 10.57 -4.26
CA GLN A 108 14.34 9.96 -3.37
C GLN A 108 15.35 9.13 -4.15
#